data_AF-A0A1F4U6X7-F1
#
_entry.id   AF-A0A1F4U6X7-F1
#
_cell.length_a   1.000
_cell.length_b   1.000
_cell.length_c   1.000
_cell.angle_alpha   90.00
_cell.angle_beta   90.00
_cell.angle_gamma   90.00
#
_symmetry.space_group_name_H-M   'P 1'
#
loop_
_entity.id
_entity.type
_entity.pdbx_description
1 polymer ?
#
loop_
_entity_poly.entity_id
_entity_poly.type
_entity_poly.pdbx_seq_one_letter_code
_entity_poly.pdbx_strand_id
1 'polypeptide(L)'
;MGDWVEIIYTKLPMLYGQLVENSVLEKLAVSLCLFTDAGIGNQDPFQIADFAEGDILDESIESLWLPLKNGVDCGGGNGMESYEMVAYYYLHHCDLKGSQNPFFFMTGDEGYYPKVDSFLVSNHFGSLKKGVSLDSLTVLQELARKFECFILRKPYHNGEKRVNDSWVRAWGPHRVLMLNEPAQVADTVIGAVALTKGVWTLERYLAVLQERNQTRDRIANVRETLLPYAEYLSRP
;
A
#
# COMPACT_ATOMS: atom_id res chain seq x y z
N MET A 1 7.25 -6.84 9.50
CA MET A 1 7.27 -7.29 8.08
C MET A 1 8.26 -8.41 7.72
N GLY A 2 9.56 -8.34 8.04
CA GLY A 2 10.53 -9.44 7.76
C GLY A 2 10.84 -9.66 6.27
N ASP A 3 11.07 -10.92 5.88
CA ASP A 3 11.37 -11.36 4.50
C ASP A 3 10.27 -11.02 3.48
N TRP A 4 9.05 -10.71 3.95
CA TRP A 4 7.95 -10.27 3.10
C TRP A 4 8.29 -9.02 2.30
N VAL A 5 9.07 -8.09 2.84
CA VAL A 5 9.43 -6.85 2.14
C VAL A 5 10.23 -7.16 0.87
N GLU A 6 11.22 -8.04 0.98
CA GLU A 6 12.04 -8.48 -0.16
C GLU A 6 11.18 -9.18 -1.20
N ILE A 7 10.32 -10.10 -0.78
CA ILE A 7 9.43 -10.82 -1.70
C ILE A 7 8.48 -9.85 -2.39
N ILE A 8 7.84 -8.92 -1.66
CA ILE A 8 6.93 -7.91 -2.23
C ILE A 8 7.66 -7.05 -3.27
N TYR A 9 8.86 -6.58 -2.93
CA TYR A 9 9.69 -5.77 -3.82
C TYR A 9 9.97 -6.49 -5.14
N THR A 10 10.30 -7.80 -5.11
CA THR A 10 10.51 -8.59 -6.34
C THR A 10 9.26 -8.73 -7.21
N LYS A 11 8.06 -8.42 -6.69
CA LYS A 11 6.80 -8.48 -7.45
C LYS A 11 6.41 -7.15 -8.10
N LEU A 12 7.06 -6.03 -7.77
CA LEU A 12 6.73 -4.71 -8.33
C LEU A 12 6.83 -4.64 -9.86
N PRO A 13 7.88 -5.18 -10.52
CA PRO A 13 7.95 -5.15 -11.98
C PRO A 13 6.79 -5.93 -12.63
N MET A 14 6.46 -7.11 -12.08
CA MET A 14 5.36 -7.93 -12.57
C MET A 14 4.00 -7.24 -12.37
N LEU A 15 3.80 -6.55 -11.24
CA LEU A 15 2.58 -5.78 -10.98
C LEU A 15 2.33 -4.74 -12.08
N TYR A 16 3.36 -3.95 -12.41
CA TYR A 16 3.25 -2.91 -13.44
C TYR A 16 2.92 -3.51 -14.81
N GLY A 17 3.69 -4.51 -15.26
CA GLY A 17 3.45 -5.17 -16.54
C GLY A 17 2.02 -5.69 -16.67
N GLN A 18 1.48 -6.31 -15.61
CA GLN A 18 0.14 -6.87 -15.63
C GLN A 18 -0.99 -5.84 -15.61
N LEU A 19 -0.83 -4.70 -14.91
CA LEU A 19 -1.82 -3.63 -14.94
C LEU A 19 -1.97 -3.01 -16.34
N VAL A 20 -0.85 -2.93 -17.07
CA VAL A 20 -0.79 -2.43 -18.45
C VAL A 20 -1.28 -3.47 -19.45
N GLU A 21 -0.73 -4.69 -19.42
CA GLU A 21 -1.03 -5.76 -20.40
C GLU A 21 -2.50 -6.18 -20.40
N ASN A 22 -3.13 -6.22 -19.24
CA ASN A 22 -4.52 -6.66 -19.14
C ASN A 22 -5.55 -5.57 -19.49
N SER A 23 -5.10 -4.39 -19.95
CA SER A 23 -5.97 -3.24 -20.25
C SER A 23 -6.87 -2.85 -19.07
N VAL A 24 -6.44 -3.15 -17.84
CA VAL A 24 -7.14 -2.73 -16.62
C VAL A 24 -7.06 -1.21 -16.50
N LEU A 25 -5.94 -0.63 -16.96
CA LEU A 25 -5.72 0.81 -17.06
C LEU A 25 -5.17 1.15 -18.45
N GLU A 26 -5.75 2.17 -19.10
CA GLU A 26 -5.26 2.66 -20.41
C GLU A 26 -3.92 3.40 -20.29
N LYS A 27 -3.71 4.07 -19.17
CA LYS A 27 -2.49 4.81 -18.84
C LYS A 27 -2.21 4.69 -17.34
N LEU A 28 -0.96 4.41 -16.99
CA LEU A 28 -0.54 4.17 -15.62
C LEU A 28 0.77 4.91 -15.34
N ALA A 29 0.74 5.77 -14.31
CA ALA A 29 1.93 6.28 -13.65
C ALA A 29 1.95 5.74 -12.21
N VAL A 30 3.12 5.36 -11.71
CA VAL A 30 3.29 4.78 -10.38
C VAL A 30 4.33 5.56 -9.59
N SER A 31 4.00 5.88 -8.34
CA SER A 31 4.94 6.36 -7.34
C SER A 31 5.14 5.26 -6.31
N LEU A 32 6.38 5.09 -5.85
CA LEU A 32 6.77 4.04 -4.93
C LEU A 32 7.35 4.65 -3.65
N CYS A 33 7.07 4.02 -2.51
CA CYS A 33 7.61 4.42 -1.23
C CYS A 33 8.04 3.21 -0.40
N LEU A 34 9.30 3.22 0.03
CA LEU A 34 9.79 2.39 1.13
C LEU A 34 9.88 3.27 2.38
N PHE A 35 9.47 2.73 3.52
CA PHE A 35 9.56 3.46 4.78
C PHE A 35 9.73 2.50 5.97
N THR A 36 10.17 3.07 7.08
CA THR A 36 10.33 2.43 8.39
C THR A 36 10.00 3.46 9.48
N ASP A 37 9.98 3.06 10.74
CA ASP A 37 9.73 3.95 11.87
C ASP A 37 10.76 5.10 11.89
N ALA A 38 10.26 6.31 11.72
CA ALA A 38 11.07 7.52 11.75
C ALA A 38 11.45 7.96 13.17
N GLY A 39 10.77 7.44 14.20
CA GLY A 39 10.98 7.82 15.60
C GLY A 39 12.24 7.23 16.25
N ILE A 40 12.87 6.24 15.62
CA ILE A 40 13.94 5.42 16.23
C ILE A 40 15.35 5.69 15.65
N GLY A 41 15.52 6.76 14.88
CA GLY A 41 16.83 7.20 14.40
C GLY A 41 17.36 6.44 13.18
N ASN A 42 16.47 5.86 12.38
CA ASN A 42 16.81 5.22 11.11
C ASN A 42 17.47 6.21 10.14
N GLN A 43 18.50 5.73 9.44
CA GLN A 43 19.08 6.46 8.31
C GLN A 43 18.07 6.37 7.15
N ASP A 44 17.51 7.51 6.77
CA ASP A 44 16.53 7.67 5.68
C ASP A 44 15.22 6.85 5.85
N PRO A 45 14.36 7.20 6.83
CA PRO A 45 13.15 6.45 7.15
C PRO A 45 12.07 6.49 6.06
N PHE A 46 12.24 7.34 5.04
CA PHE A 46 11.35 7.45 3.89
C PHE A 46 12.17 7.55 2.60
N GLN A 47 12.02 6.59 1.71
CA GLN A 47 12.52 6.63 0.34
C GLN A 47 11.31 6.70 -0.59
N ILE A 48 11.13 7.83 -1.26
CA ILE A 48 9.95 8.11 -2.09
C ILE A 48 10.42 8.43 -3.50
N ALA A 49 9.90 7.69 -4.47
CA ALA A 49 10.07 7.97 -5.89
C ALA A 49 8.82 8.64 -6.44
N ASP A 50 8.99 9.69 -7.25
CA ASP A 50 7.90 10.39 -7.91
C ASP A 50 7.12 9.48 -8.88
N PHE A 51 5.96 9.95 -9.34
CA PHE A 51 5.18 9.23 -10.34
C PHE A 51 5.96 9.09 -11.66
N ALA A 52 6.18 7.86 -12.08
CA ALA A 52 6.89 7.51 -13.32
C ALA A 52 6.05 6.56 -14.20
N GLU A 53 6.35 6.58 -15.50
CA GLU A 53 5.74 5.73 -16.53
C GLU A 53 6.85 5.05 -17.36
N GLY A 54 6.57 3.87 -17.91
CA GLY A 54 7.50 3.17 -18.81
C GLY A 54 8.88 2.95 -18.19
N ASP A 55 9.94 3.14 -18.98
CA ASP A 55 11.33 2.89 -18.59
C ASP A 55 11.78 3.72 -17.36
N ILE A 56 11.20 4.90 -17.13
CA ILE A 56 11.52 5.73 -15.94
C ILE A 56 11.05 5.05 -14.65
N LEU A 57 10.01 4.22 -14.72
CA LEU A 57 9.54 3.47 -13.56
C LEU A 57 10.55 2.38 -13.17
N ASP A 58 11.21 1.75 -14.12
CA ASP A 58 12.25 0.76 -13.84
C ASP A 58 13.44 1.43 -13.12
N GLU A 59 13.87 2.60 -13.59
CA GLU A 59 14.89 3.43 -12.89
C GLU A 59 14.43 3.82 -11.47
N SER A 60 13.14 4.15 -11.31
CA SER A 60 12.56 4.52 -10.02
C SER A 60 12.57 3.33 -9.05
N ILE A 61 12.25 2.12 -9.52
CA ILE A 61 12.34 0.88 -8.73
C ILE A 61 13.79 0.66 -8.31
N GLU A 62 14.75 0.71 -9.24
CA GLU A 62 16.18 0.51 -8.97
C GLU A 62 16.77 1.54 -7.99
N SER A 63 16.24 2.77 -7.97
CA SER A 63 16.68 3.82 -7.05
C SER A 63 16.31 3.55 -5.59
N LEU A 64 15.32 2.69 -5.33
CA LEU A 64 14.89 2.33 -4.00
C LEU A 64 15.83 1.27 -3.42
N TRP A 65 16.45 1.60 -2.29
CA TRP A 65 17.33 0.69 -1.61
C TRP A 65 16.56 -0.07 -0.52
N LEU A 66 16.46 -1.38 -0.66
CA LEU A 66 16.04 -2.25 0.44
C LEU A 66 17.20 -2.36 1.44
N PRO A 67 17.04 -1.89 2.68
CA PRO A 67 18.09 -1.98 3.68
C PRO A 67 18.18 -3.40 4.24
N LEU A 68 18.63 -4.42 3.47
CA LEU A 68 18.88 -5.74 4.06
C LEU A 68 20.09 -6.48 3.46
N LYS A 69 21.10 -6.67 4.32
CA LYS A 69 21.75 -7.98 4.50
C LYS A 69 22.45 -8.13 5.86
N ASN A 70 22.87 -7.05 6.55
CA ASN A 70 23.68 -7.14 7.78
C ASN A 70 23.30 -6.17 8.94
N GLY A 71 22.03 -6.02 9.28
CA GLY A 71 21.58 -5.34 10.51
C GLY A 71 21.40 -3.82 10.31
N VAL A 72 20.22 -3.24 10.52
CA VAL A 72 19.21 -3.57 11.51
C VAL A 72 17.83 -3.40 10.85
N ASP A 73 17.02 -4.45 10.88
CA ASP A 73 15.57 -4.31 10.78
C ASP A 73 15.15 -3.53 12.03
N CYS A 74 14.91 -2.24 11.86
CA CYS A 74 14.44 -1.39 12.92
C CYS A 74 12.92 -1.48 13.02
N GLY A 75 12.38 -2.72 13.03
CA GLY A 75 11.00 -2.94 13.39
C GLY A 75 10.76 -2.37 14.79
N GLY A 76 9.85 -1.41 14.90
CA GLY A 76 9.43 -0.87 16.17
C GLY A 76 8.64 -1.94 16.92
N GLY A 77 9.18 -2.52 18.00
CA GLY A 77 8.48 -3.54 18.81
C GLY A 77 7.20 -3.06 19.52
N ASN A 78 6.68 -1.88 19.17
CA ASN A 78 5.55 -1.21 19.78
C ASN A 78 4.23 -1.46 19.02
N GLY A 79 4.28 -2.14 17.86
CA GLY A 79 3.10 -2.41 17.04
C GLY A 79 2.57 -1.18 16.31
N MET A 80 3.45 -0.20 16.08
CA MET A 80 3.19 0.99 15.27
C MET A 80 4.43 1.34 14.44
N GLU A 81 4.20 1.74 13.19
CA GLU A 81 5.20 2.28 12.27
C GLU A 81 4.70 3.61 11.70
N SER A 82 5.58 4.38 11.04
CA SER A 82 5.30 5.74 10.55
C SER A 82 4.39 5.81 9.30
N TYR A 83 3.33 5.01 9.25
CA TYR A 83 2.35 5.02 8.15
C TYR A 83 1.65 6.38 8.01
N GLU A 84 1.36 7.06 9.13
CA GLU A 84 0.72 8.37 9.15
C GLU A 84 1.58 9.45 8.48
N MET A 85 2.91 9.31 8.57
CA MET A 85 3.86 10.21 7.91
C MET A 85 3.80 10.03 6.39
N VAL A 86 3.77 8.78 5.92
CA VAL A 86 3.59 8.48 4.48
C VAL A 86 2.25 9.03 3.99
N ALA A 87 1.17 8.80 4.75
CA ALA A 87 -0.15 9.33 4.42
C ALA A 87 -0.14 10.87 4.33
N TYR A 88 0.51 11.54 5.28
CA TYR A 88 0.67 12.99 5.27
C TYR A 88 1.41 13.47 4.02
N TYR A 89 2.52 12.81 3.64
CA TYR A 89 3.27 13.15 2.45
C TYR A 89 2.39 13.06 1.19
N TYR A 90 1.73 11.93 0.94
CA TYR A 90 0.90 11.77 -0.26
C TYR A 90 -0.36 12.65 -0.24
N LEU A 91 -0.87 13.03 0.94
CA LEU A 91 -1.96 13.98 1.04
C LEU A 91 -1.54 15.39 0.61
N HIS A 92 -0.37 15.86 1.04
CA HIS A 92 0.01 17.29 0.97
C HIS A 92 1.17 17.65 0.03
N HIS A 93 2.00 16.67 -0.34
CA HIS A 93 3.21 16.86 -1.15
C HIS A 93 3.15 16.17 -2.52
N CYS A 94 2.10 15.37 -2.76
CA CYS A 94 1.84 14.77 -4.06
C CYS A 94 0.79 15.57 -4.85
N ASP A 95 1.13 15.95 -6.09
CA ASP A 95 0.21 16.54 -7.06
C ASP A 95 -0.36 15.44 -7.98
N LEU A 96 -1.67 15.43 -8.15
CA LEU A 96 -2.41 14.42 -8.90
C LEU A 96 -3.09 15.00 -10.15
N LYS A 97 -2.65 16.18 -10.62
CA LYS A 97 -3.19 16.82 -11.83
C LYS A 97 -3.29 15.85 -13.00
N GLY A 98 -4.50 15.74 -13.56
CA GLY A 98 -4.78 14.89 -14.71
C GLY A 98 -5.03 13.41 -14.37
N SER A 99 -4.90 12.99 -13.11
CA SER A 99 -5.27 11.62 -12.71
C SER A 99 -6.79 11.42 -12.64
N GLN A 100 -7.23 10.20 -12.92
CA GLN A 100 -8.62 9.79 -12.77
C GLN A 100 -8.71 8.54 -11.88
N ASN A 101 -9.33 8.71 -10.70
CA ASN A 101 -9.47 7.70 -9.65
C ASN A 101 -8.11 7.09 -9.25
N PRO A 102 -7.25 7.88 -8.58
CA PRO A 102 -5.92 7.43 -8.18
C PRO A 102 -6.03 6.42 -7.04
N PHE A 103 -5.16 5.40 -7.03
CA PHE A 103 -5.11 4.37 -6.00
C PHE A 103 -3.94 4.59 -5.05
N PHE A 104 -4.12 4.17 -3.81
CA PHE A 104 -3.07 4.19 -2.81
C PHE A 104 -3.01 2.85 -2.08
N PHE A 105 -1.96 2.08 -2.32
CA PHE A 105 -1.73 0.78 -1.68
C PHE A 105 -0.59 0.91 -0.68
N MET A 106 -0.84 0.43 0.53
CA MET A 106 0.15 0.39 1.60
C MET A 106 0.31 -1.06 2.06
N THR A 107 1.52 -1.46 2.46
CA THR A 107 1.78 -2.81 2.97
C THR A 107 2.30 -2.74 4.40
N GLY A 108 1.93 -3.70 5.25
CA GLY A 108 2.34 -3.62 6.65
C GLY A 108 1.69 -4.64 7.59
N ASP A 109 2.35 -4.97 8.69
CA ASP A 109 1.74 -5.73 9.79
C ASP A 109 1.27 -4.86 10.95
N GLU A 110 1.80 -3.64 11.11
CA GLU A 110 1.59 -2.81 12.30
C GLU A 110 0.52 -1.71 12.15
N GLY A 111 0.25 -0.98 13.24
CA GLY A 111 -0.65 0.18 13.26
C GLY A 111 0.08 1.48 12.91
N TYR A 112 -0.67 2.57 12.78
CA TYR A 112 -0.11 3.91 12.62
C TYR A 112 -0.07 4.65 13.95
N TYR A 113 0.86 5.61 14.10
CA TYR A 113 0.92 6.46 15.28
C TYR A 113 -0.31 7.38 15.35
N PRO A 114 -0.84 7.73 16.54
CA PRO A 114 -2.07 8.52 16.66
C PRO A 114 -1.94 9.98 16.20
N LYS A 115 -0.71 10.50 16.11
CA LYS A 115 -0.43 11.86 15.62
C LYS A 115 0.72 11.85 14.64
N VAL A 116 0.60 12.70 13.62
CA VAL A 116 1.70 13.07 12.73
C VAL A 116 2.65 14.00 13.49
N ASP A 117 3.92 13.62 13.57
CA ASP A 117 4.92 14.42 14.27
C ASP A 117 5.40 15.59 13.38
N SER A 118 5.09 16.82 13.81
CA SER A 118 5.45 18.04 13.07
C SER A 118 6.96 18.24 12.92
N PHE A 119 7.76 17.76 13.88
CA PHE A 119 9.22 17.83 13.80
C PHE A 119 9.72 16.87 12.73
N LEU A 120 9.22 15.63 12.71
CA LEU A 120 9.57 14.66 11.66
C LEU A 120 9.12 15.15 10.28
N VAL A 121 7.95 15.78 10.17
CA VAL A 121 7.51 16.36 8.88
C VAL A 121 8.48 17.43 8.42
N SER A 122 8.83 18.35 9.33
CA SER A 122 9.78 19.43 9.03
C SER A 122 11.15 18.91 8.60
N ASN A 123 11.61 17.84 9.23
CA ASN A 123 12.91 17.23 9.00
C ASN A 123 12.98 16.43 7.69
N HIS A 124 11.92 15.70 7.35
CA HIS A 124 11.93 14.75 6.21
C HIS A 124 11.20 15.28 4.96
N PHE A 125 10.15 16.07 5.11
CA PHE A 125 9.30 16.52 4.00
C PHE A 125 9.34 18.04 3.78
N GLY A 126 10.16 18.74 4.55
CA GLY A 126 10.24 20.20 4.56
C GLY A 126 9.09 20.84 5.34
N SER A 127 8.79 22.11 5.07
CA SER A 127 7.91 22.89 5.94
C SER A 127 6.49 22.30 6.09
N LEU A 128 6.02 22.21 7.34
CA LEU A 128 4.65 21.86 7.67
C LEU A 128 3.65 22.79 6.96
N LYS A 129 2.60 22.22 6.36
CA LYS A 129 1.53 23.00 5.73
C LYS A 129 0.69 23.68 6.81
N LYS A 130 0.34 24.95 6.62
CA LYS A 130 -0.49 25.69 7.59
C LYS A 130 -1.93 25.18 7.57
N GLY A 131 -2.53 25.02 8.75
CA GLY A 131 -3.95 24.70 8.90
C GLY A 131 -4.33 23.24 8.62
N VAL A 132 -3.36 22.33 8.45
CA VAL A 132 -3.61 20.90 8.27
C VAL A 132 -3.74 20.20 9.62
N SER A 133 -4.52 19.11 9.66
CA SER A 133 -4.61 18.27 10.86
C SER A 133 -3.33 17.47 11.07
N LEU A 134 -2.94 17.29 12.33
CA LEU A 134 -1.89 16.36 12.75
C LEU A 134 -2.47 15.14 13.48
N ASP A 135 -3.80 15.00 13.52
CA ASP A 135 -4.46 13.78 13.96
C ASP A 135 -4.39 12.74 12.83
N SER A 136 -3.72 11.62 13.07
CA SER A 136 -3.41 10.65 12.01
C SER A 136 -4.64 10.00 11.40
N LEU A 137 -5.69 9.78 12.21
CA LEU A 137 -6.94 9.27 11.70
C LEU A 137 -7.57 10.24 10.69
N THR A 138 -7.58 11.53 11.02
CA THR A 138 -8.05 12.58 10.11
C THR A 138 -7.23 12.60 8.82
N VAL A 139 -5.90 12.54 8.91
CA VAL A 139 -5.00 12.51 7.74
C VAL A 139 -5.29 11.30 6.85
N LEU A 140 -5.41 10.10 7.43
CA LEU A 140 -5.72 8.88 6.68
C LEU A 140 -7.09 8.91 6.02
N GLN A 141 -8.10 9.49 6.69
CA GLN A 141 -9.43 9.66 6.15
C GLN A 141 -9.48 10.72 5.04
N GLU A 142 -8.70 11.80 5.15
CA GLU A 142 -8.53 12.79 4.08
C GLU A 142 -7.79 12.22 2.88
N LEU A 143 -6.77 11.39 3.11
CA LEU A 143 -6.10 10.65 2.04
C LEU A 143 -7.09 9.75 1.30
N ALA A 144 -7.97 9.06 2.01
CA ALA A 144 -9.01 8.20 1.42
C ALA A 144 -10.11 8.99 0.67
N ARG A 145 -10.17 10.32 0.79
CA ARG A 145 -10.98 11.18 -0.10
C ARG A 145 -10.23 11.57 -1.37
N LYS A 146 -8.90 11.52 -1.34
CA LYS A 146 -8.02 11.87 -2.47
C LYS A 146 -7.68 10.65 -3.32
N PHE A 147 -7.60 9.46 -2.72
CA PHE A 147 -7.26 8.19 -3.34
C PHE A 147 -8.23 7.08 -2.95
N GLU A 148 -8.34 6.04 -3.78
CA GLU A 148 -8.86 4.75 -3.35
C GLU A 148 -7.77 4.01 -2.55
N CYS A 149 -7.88 4.10 -1.22
CA CYS A 149 -6.89 3.56 -0.29
C CYS A 149 -7.13 2.10 0.07
N PHE A 150 -6.06 1.30 0.16
CA PHE A 150 -6.07 -0.07 0.69
C PHE A 150 -4.81 -0.32 1.52
N ILE A 151 -4.96 -1.11 2.58
CA ILE A 151 -3.84 -1.66 3.33
C ILE A 151 -3.79 -3.17 3.10
N LEU A 152 -2.67 -3.68 2.59
CA LEU A 152 -2.40 -5.11 2.45
C LEU A 152 -1.58 -5.56 3.65
N ARG A 153 -2.17 -6.40 4.51
CA ARG A 153 -1.60 -6.73 5.81
C ARG A 153 -1.36 -8.21 6.00
N LYS A 154 -0.37 -8.56 6.82
CA LYS A 154 -0.33 -9.86 7.49
C LYS A 154 -0.67 -9.69 8.96
N PRO A 155 -1.12 -10.75 9.66
CA PRO A 155 -1.41 -10.66 11.07
C PRO A 155 -0.18 -10.21 11.88
N TYR A 156 -0.39 -9.26 12.78
CA TYR A 156 0.61 -8.85 13.75
C TYR A 156 0.63 -9.82 14.93
N HIS A 157 1.82 -10.26 15.32
CA HIS A 157 1.99 -11.23 16.39
C HIS A 157 1.48 -10.72 17.75
N ASN A 158 1.57 -9.41 18.03
CA ASN A 158 1.27 -8.83 19.35
C ASN A 158 0.17 -7.76 19.30
N GLY A 159 -1.08 -8.18 19.49
CA GLY A 159 -2.20 -7.24 19.54
C GLY A 159 -2.82 -6.96 18.18
N GLU A 160 -2.88 -7.97 17.30
CA GLU A 160 -3.54 -7.88 15.98
C GLU A 160 -4.91 -7.21 16.04
N LYS A 161 -5.74 -7.52 17.05
CA LYS A 161 -7.05 -6.88 17.18
C LYS A 161 -6.95 -5.35 17.22
N ARG A 162 -6.01 -4.81 18.00
CA ARG A 162 -5.81 -3.36 18.12
C ARG A 162 -5.36 -2.75 16.80
N VAL A 163 -4.44 -3.43 16.12
CA VAL A 163 -3.92 -2.97 14.82
C VAL A 163 -5.01 -3.05 13.74
N ASN A 164 -5.75 -4.15 13.67
CA ASN A 164 -6.85 -4.28 12.75
C ASN A 164 -7.93 -3.22 12.99
N ASP A 165 -8.32 -3.01 14.25
CA ASP A 165 -9.33 -2.02 14.61
C ASP A 165 -8.91 -0.59 14.21
N SER A 166 -7.62 -0.25 14.27
CA SER A 166 -7.14 1.08 13.82
C SER A 166 -7.29 1.25 12.31
N TRP A 167 -6.91 0.25 11.52
CA TRP A 167 -7.07 0.29 10.05
C TRP A 167 -8.53 0.25 9.61
N VAL A 168 -9.35 -0.59 10.26
CA VAL A 168 -10.81 -0.61 10.05
C VAL A 168 -11.42 0.76 10.35
N ARG A 169 -10.97 1.44 11.41
CA ARG A 169 -11.44 2.80 11.73
C ARG A 169 -11.01 3.83 10.68
N ALA A 170 -9.83 3.68 10.09
CA ALA A 170 -9.30 4.62 9.10
C ALA A 170 -9.99 4.47 7.74
N TRP A 171 -10.03 3.25 7.19
CA TRP A 171 -10.45 3.00 5.80
C TRP A 171 -11.63 2.05 5.66
N GLY A 172 -12.15 1.51 6.77
CA GLY A 172 -13.23 0.53 6.77
C GLY A 172 -12.73 -0.91 6.57
N PRO A 173 -13.53 -1.91 6.97
CA PRO A 173 -13.07 -3.30 7.01
C PRO A 173 -12.79 -3.89 5.63
N HIS A 174 -13.48 -3.42 4.59
CA HIS A 174 -13.36 -3.95 3.23
C HIS A 174 -12.10 -3.48 2.49
N ARG A 175 -11.40 -2.45 3.01
CA ARG A 175 -10.13 -1.94 2.47
C ARG A 175 -8.91 -2.46 3.25
N VAL A 176 -9.14 -3.29 4.26
CA VAL A 176 -8.11 -4.03 4.99
C VAL A 176 -7.99 -5.42 4.37
N LEU A 177 -7.00 -5.58 3.50
CA LEU A 177 -6.79 -6.79 2.70
C LEU A 177 -5.77 -7.70 3.39
N MET A 178 -6.26 -8.75 4.06
CA MET A 178 -5.39 -9.69 4.77
C MET A 178 -4.74 -10.67 3.78
N LEU A 179 -3.41 -10.62 3.72
CA LEU A 179 -2.58 -11.48 2.89
C LEU A 179 -2.18 -12.76 3.63
N ASN A 180 -2.29 -13.90 2.93
CA ASN A 180 -1.84 -15.20 3.43
C ASN A 180 -0.35 -15.45 3.17
N GLU A 181 0.18 -14.88 2.08
CA GLU A 181 1.59 -15.00 1.69
C GLU A 181 2.06 -13.69 1.03
N PRO A 182 3.37 -13.37 1.04
CA PRO A 182 3.85 -12.12 0.46
C PRO A 182 3.76 -12.13 -1.06
N ALA A 183 3.94 -13.30 -1.67
CA ALA A 183 4.04 -13.38 -3.12
C ALA A 183 2.70 -13.11 -3.84
N GLN A 184 1.55 -13.15 -3.14
CA GLN A 184 0.25 -12.81 -3.73
C GLN A 184 -0.04 -11.30 -3.81
N VAL A 185 0.79 -10.45 -3.20
CA VAL A 185 0.58 -9.00 -3.11
C VAL A 185 0.18 -8.35 -4.44
N ALA A 186 0.87 -8.71 -5.52
CA ALA A 186 0.66 -8.08 -6.81
C ALA A 186 -0.66 -8.52 -7.46
N ASP A 187 -1.04 -9.81 -7.33
CA ASP A 187 -2.34 -10.28 -7.79
C ASP A 187 -3.47 -9.65 -6.95
N THR A 188 -3.28 -9.48 -5.63
CA THR A 188 -4.25 -8.77 -4.81
C THR A 188 -4.43 -7.31 -5.25
N VAL A 189 -3.35 -6.58 -5.54
CA VAL A 189 -3.42 -5.19 -6.02
C VAL A 189 -4.14 -5.11 -7.37
N ILE A 190 -3.79 -5.96 -8.34
CA ILE A 190 -4.43 -6.00 -9.66
C ILE A 190 -5.93 -6.27 -9.51
N GLY A 191 -6.29 -7.26 -8.69
CA GLY A 191 -7.69 -7.59 -8.42
C GLY A 191 -8.45 -6.45 -7.77
N ALA A 192 -7.87 -5.78 -6.76
CA ALA A 192 -8.49 -4.63 -6.12
C ALA A 192 -8.76 -3.49 -7.12
N VAL A 193 -7.79 -3.17 -8.00
CA VAL A 193 -7.98 -2.17 -9.06
C VAL A 193 -9.08 -2.59 -10.03
N ALA A 194 -9.04 -3.82 -10.54
CA ALA A 194 -10.01 -4.32 -11.51
C ALA A 194 -11.44 -4.34 -10.96
N LEU A 195 -11.62 -4.75 -9.70
CA LEU A 195 -12.89 -4.72 -8.99
C LEU A 195 -13.39 -3.28 -8.80
N THR A 196 -12.53 -2.38 -8.32
CA THR A 196 -12.88 -0.96 -8.08
C THR A 196 -13.31 -0.27 -9.37
N LYS A 197 -12.63 -0.55 -10.48
CA LYS A 197 -12.94 0.02 -11.80
C LYS A 197 -14.13 -0.67 -12.48
N GLY A 198 -14.66 -1.75 -11.92
CA GLY A 198 -15.75 -2.54 -12.52
C GLY A 198 -15.35 -3.24 -13.81
N VAL A 199 -14.04 -3.41 -14.06
CA VAL A 199 -13.53 -4.06 -15.28
C VAL A 199 -13.85 -5.56 -15.24
N TRP A 200 -13.69 -6.18 -14.06
CA TRP A 200 -13.97 -7.59 -13.84
C TRP A 200 -14.72 -7.83 -12.54
N THR A 201 -15.53 -8.88 -12.51
CA THR A 201 -16.01 -9.47 -11.26
C THR A 201 -14.88 -10.29 -10.62
N LEU A 202 -15.04 -10.67 -9.35
CA LEU A 202 -14.08 -11.55 -8.67
C LEU A 202 -13.93 -12.87 -9.42
N GLU A 203 -15.03 -13.48 -9.85
CA GLU A 203 -15.04 -14.75 -10.60
C GLU A 203 -14.26 -14.64 -11.91
N ARG A 204 -14.45 -13.54 -12.66
CA ARG A 204 -13.69 -13.32 -13.90
C ARG A 204 -12.21 -13.12 -13.58
N TYR A 205 -11.87 -12.38 -12.54
CA TYR A 205 -10.48 -12.17 -12.17
C TYR A 205 -9.77 -13.46 -11.74
N LEU A 206 -10.44 -14.32 -10.97
CA LEU A 206 -9.88 -15.63 -10.60
C LEU A 206 -9.67 -16.54 -11.82
N ALA A 207 -10.54 -16.47 -12.83
CA ALA A 207 -10.33 -17.15 -14.11
C ALA A 207 -9.11 -16.62 -14.86
N VAL A 208 -8.88 -15.30 -14.87
CA VAL A 208 -7.67 -14.69 -15.45
C VAL A 208 -6.40 -15.19 -14.74
N LEU A 209 -6.41 -15.33 -13.41
CA LEU A 209 -5.28 -15.92 -12.68
C LEU A 209 -5.00 -17.37 -13.11
N GLN A 210 -6.05 -18.15 -13.35
CA GLN A 210 -5.93 -19.51 -13.85
C GLN A 210 -5.38 -19.55 -15.28
N GLU A 211 -5.84 -18.67 -16.17
CA GLU A 211 -5.32 -18.52 -17.54
C GLU A 211 -3.82 -18.15 -17.56
N ARG A 212 -3.36 -17.40 -16.54
CA ARG A 212 -1.95 -17.07 -16.28
C ARG A 212 -1.16 -18.19 -15.62
N ASN A 213 -1.73 -19.39 -15.49
CA ASN A 213 -1.11 -20.56 -14.84
C ASN A 213 -0.69 -20.33 -13.38
N GLN A 214 -1.39 -19.45 -12.65
CA GLN A 214 -1.18 -19.35 -11.20
C GLN A 214 -1.60 -20.64 -10.50
N THR A 215 -0.94 -20.95 -9.39
CA THR A 215 -1.23 -22.16 -8.62
C THR A 215 -2.63 -22.09 -8.00
N ARG A 216 -3.24 -23.26 -7.74
CA ARG A 216 -4.55 -23.32 -7.08
C ARG A 216 -4.53 -22.64 -5.71
N ASP A 217 -3.45 -22.81 -4.96
CA ASP A 217 -3.28 -22.19 -3.64
C ASP A 217 -3.18 -20.66 -3.76
N ARG A 218 -2.43 -20.15 -4.76
CA ARG A 218 -2.37 -18.71 -5.03
C ARG A 218 -3.75 -18.12 -5.33
N ILE A 219 -4.52 -18.80 -6.18
CA ILE A 219 -5.87 -18.35 -6.55
C ILE A 219 -6.81 -18.37 -5.33
N ALA A 220 -6.72 -19.41 -4.50
CA ALA A 220 -7.50 -19.51 -3.26
C ALA A 220 -7.17 -18.39 -2.28
N ASN A 221 -5.88 -18.11 -2.08
CA ASN A 221 -5.43 -17.03 -1.21
C ASN A 221 -5.91 -15.65 -1.71
N VAL A 222 -5.79 -15.38 -3.01
CA VAL A 222 -6.26 -14.11 -3.59
C VAL A 222 -7.78 -13.97 -3.47
N ARG A 223 -8.53 -15.07 -3.68
CA ARG A 223 -9.98 -15.09 -3.47
C ARG A 223 -10.34 -14.72 -2.04
N GLU A 224 -9.70 -15.36 -1.06
CA GLU A 224 -9.96 -15.11 0.35
C GLU A 224 -9.71 -13.64 0.70
N THR A 225 -8.59 -13.07 0.23
CA THR A 225 -8.24 -11.67 0.46
C THR A 225 -9.25 -10.69 -0.17
N LEU A 226 -9.71 -10.94 -1.39
CA LEU A 226 -10.54 -9.99 -2.15
C LEU A 226 -12.05 -10.16 -1.96
N LEU A 227 -12.52 -11.33 -1.50
CA LEU A 227 -13.95 -11.63 -1.37
C LEU A 227 -14.71 -10.59 -0.52
N PRO A 228 -14.24 -10.19 0.68
CA PRO A 228 -14.95 -9.20 1.48
C PRO A 228 -15.11 -7.83 0.78
N TYR A 229 -14.15 -7.47 -0.08
CA TYR A 229 -14.20 -6.23 -0.85
C TYR A 229 -15.15 -6.34 -2.05
N ALA A 230 -15.09 -7.45 -2.77
CA ALA A 230 -16.00 -7.73 -3.90
C ALA A 230 -17.47 -7.75 -3.46
N GLU A 231 -17.76 -8.37 -2.31
CA GLU A 231 -19.10 -8.38 -1.72
C GLU A 231 -19.56 -6.98 -1.32
N TYR A 232 -18.65 -6.13 -0.79
CA TYR A 232 -18.95 -4.75 -0.45
C TYR A 232 -19.34 -3.92 -1.67
N LEU A 233 -18.60 -4.05 -2.78
CA LEU A 233 -18.90 -3.35 -4.03
C LEU A 233 -20.20 -3.81 -4.69
N SER A 234 -20.63 -5.04 -4.42
CA SER A 234 -21.86 -5.62 -5.00
C SER A 234 -23.13 -5.26 -4.20
N ARG A 235 -23.00 -4.53 -3.08
CA ARG A 235 -24.16 -4.10 -2.31
C ARG A 235 -24.90 -2.98 -3.06
N PRO A 236 -26.23 -3.08 -3.17
CA PRO A 236 -27.06 -2.07 -3.83
C PRO A 236 -27.04 -0.71 -3.11
#